data_AF-R0KFT2-F1
#
_entry.id   AF-R0KFT2-F1
#
_cell.length_a   1.000
_cell.length_b   1.000
_cell.length_c   1.000
_cell.angle_alpha   90.00
_cell.angle_beta   90.00
_cell.angle_gamma   90.00
#
_symmetry.space_group_name_H-M   'P 1'
#
loop_
_entity.id
_entity.type
_entity.pdbx_description
1 polymer ?
#
loop_
_entity_poly.entity_id
_entity_poly.type
_entity_poly.pdbx_seq_one_letter_code
_entity_poly.pdbx_strand_id
1 'polypeptide(L)'
;MRYSSALVLSTIVAGQAAAANVHHRHASFHARRQAEAKRSAADVDWNKVAYDLSDVDWSKVAYNHPSPAPAAAAAAAVASAAQPSAPAPQPVAEVKQAPPTQPSPSPAPLDAYPVAPPKSSPSPSPSPSPSPSPSPSPSPSPSPSPVAAPPVAPKPKPSPAASPSPSPSPSQTSNNPLGDLGDQIDHLVGDLLNGLQSMITGLGAKIGKNPTSNQNGIWIGGDSPWKAQFTNDHQDDAVLFCWRSNDFKNMCLNEMQPEISVGLKSGQSVELSFAEKASAACAPAYPNTKLAMFGGIDNTWWEVTFGQDGAFDVSRNVNMNGNNISAKGSKCTSDMNTCVFKCKNGMSSCEKGSDYDLFNCGAGTGGGGGYDPIMAGTGGGCAMGSDSETVKVVFS
;
A
#
# COMPACT_ATOMS: atom_id res chain seq x y z
N MET A 1 37.92 -33.97 43.01
CA MET A 1 36.51 -34.15 42.58
C MET A 1 36.32 -33.34 41.32
N ARG A 2 35.87 -33.97 40.24
CA ARG A 2 35.62 -33.36 38.93
C ARG A 2 34.18 -32.81 38.92
N TYR A 3 33.96 -31.58 38.47
CA TYR A 3 32.66 -31.16 37.95
C TYR A 3 32.84 -30.35 36.67
N SER A 4 32.12 -30.83 35.65
CA SER A 4 32.18 -30.45 34.24
C SER A 4 31.52 -29.10 33.96
N SER A 5 32.15 -28.30 33.10
CA SER A 5 31.54 -27.15 32.43
C SER A 5 31.03 -27.59 31.06
N ALA A 6 29.72 -27.69 30.87
CA ALA A 6 29.10 -27.79 29.56
C ALA A 6 27.61 -27.42 29.66
N LEU A 7 27.23 -26.21 29.23
CA LEU A 7 25.94 -25.84 28.62
C LEU A 7 25.78 -24.32 28.56
N VAL A 8 26.39 -23.67 27.56
CA VAL A 8 25.89 -22.39 27.01
C VAL A 8 26.28 -22.34 25.53
N LEU A 9 25.54 -23.03 24.65
CA LEU A 9 25.66 -22.88 23.19
C LEU A 9 24.46 -23.55 22.50
N SER A 10 23.24 -23.06 22.72
CA SER A 10 22.05 -23.59 22.03
C SER A 10 20.87 -22.62 21.84
N THR A 11 21.08 -21.29 21.81
CA THR A 11 19.94 -20.35 21.60
C THR A 11 20.10 -19.36 20.44
N ILE A 12 21.14 -19.44 19.62
CA ILE A 12 21.33 -18.47 18.50
C ILE A 12 20.73 -18.95 17.17
N VAL A 13 20.32 -20.22 17.03
CA VAL A 13 19.87 -20.77 15.73
C VAL A 13 18.35 -20.66 15.50
N ALA A 14 17.54 -20.33 16.50
CA ALA A 14 16.09 -20.22 16.35
C ALA A 14 15.61 -18.89 15.72
N GLY A 15 16.47 -17.87 15.63
CA GLY A 15 16.10 -16.54 15.08
C GLY A 15 16.08 -16.45 13.55
N GLN A 16 16.81 -17.31 12.85
CA GLN A 16 16.87 -17.28 11.37
C GLN A 16 15.71 -18.05 10.71
N ALA A 17 15.15 -19.05 11.38
CA ALA A 17 14.03 -19.83 10.84
C ALA A 17 12.68 -19.12 10.97
N ALA A 18 12.50 -18.25 11.98
CA ALA A 18 11.29 -17.44 12.12
C ALA A 18 11.24 -16.31 11.07
N ALA A 19 12.38 -15.74 10.68
CA ALA A 19 12.45 -14.77 9.60
C ALA A 19 12.01 -15.38 8.25
N ALA A 20 12.34 -16.67 8.02
CA ALA A 20 12.06 -17.38 6.78
C ALA A 20 10.56 -17.51 6.42
N ASN A 21 9.66 -17.51 7.41
CA ASN A 21 8.21 -17.70 7.21
C ASN A 21 7.40 -16.40 7.11
N VAL A 22 7.99 -15.25 7.47
CA VAL A 22 7.39 -13.90 7.27
C VAL A 22 7.36 -13.53 5.77
N HIS A 23 8.15 -14.24 4.94
CA HIS A 23 8.52 -13.86 3.57
C HIS A 23 7.46 -14.04 2.48
N HIS A 24 6.26 -14.55 2.75
CA HIS A 24 5.32 -14.89 1.68
C HIS A 24 4.05 -14.03 1.63
N ARG A 25 3.81 -13.19 2.62
CA ARG A 25 2.49 -12.52 2.77
C ARG A 25 2.52 -11.00 2.61
N HIS A 26 3.69 -10.36 2.75
CA HIS A 26 3.84 -8.91 2.53
C HIS A 26 4.30 -8.53 1.12
N ALA A 27 4.58 -9.54 0.28
CA ALA A 27 4.94 -9.43 -1.14
C ALA A 27 4.04 -8.49 -1.95
N SER A 28 2.77 -8.40 -1.56
CA SER A 28 1.70 -8.26 -2.52
C SER A 28 1.59 -6.85 -3.14
N PHE A 29 2.31 -5.83 -2.68
CA PHE A 29 2.09 -4.46 -3.17
C PHE A 29 2.95 -4.01 -4.36
N HIS A 30 4.00 -4.75 -4.73
CA HIS A 30 4.94 -4.29 -5.79
C HIS A 30 4.81 -5.04 -7.14
N ALA A 31 3.94 -6.05 -7.29
CA ALA A 31 3.94 -6.92 -8.49
C ALA A 31 2.89 -6.51 -9.52
N ARG A 32 3.15 -5.47 -10.32
CA ARG A 32 2.30 -5.21 -11.49
C ARG A 32 2.94 -5.57 -12.82
N ARG A 33 4.22 -5.23 -13.05
CA ARG A 33 4.82 -5.48 -14.39
C ARG A 33 5.10 -6.95 -14.72
N GLN A 34 5.27 -7.86 -13.76
CA GLN A 34 5.48 -9.28 -14.07
C GLN A 34 4.19 -10.00 -14.49
N ALA A 35 3.02 -9.56 -13.98
CA ALA A 35 1.72 -10.12 -14.35
C ALA A 35 1.24 -9.60 -15.72
N GLU A 36 1.53 -8.34 -16.05
CA GLU A 36 1.30 -7.79 -17.39
C GLU A 36 2.30 -8.36 -18.41
N ALA A 37 3.60 -8.49 -18.09
CA ALA A 37 4.59 -9.09 -18.98
C ALA A 37 4.32 -10.57 -19.32
N LYS A 38 3.66 -11.33 -18.43
CA LYS A 38 3.18 -12.70 -18.74
C LYS A 38 1.93 -12.72 -19.63
N ARG A 39 1.25 -11.58 -19.83
CA ARG A 39 0.06 -11.44 -20.71
C ARG A 39 0.34 -10.67 -22.00
N SER A 40 1.42 -9.89 -22.08
CA SER A 40 1.79 -9.09 -23.25
C SER A 40 2.96 -9.67 -24.06
N ALA A 41 3.14 -11.00 -24.05
CA ALA A 41 4.01 -11.69 -25.01
C ALA A 41 3.36 -11.76 -26.40
N ALA A 42 3.18 -10.60 -27.02
CA ALA A 42 3.21 -10.42 -28.46
C ALA A 42 3.69 -8.98 -28.70
N ASP A 43 4.90 -8.85 -29.23
CA ASP A 43 5.51 -7.59 -29.61
C ASP A 43 4.59 -6.89 -30.63
N VAL A 44 3.96 -5.77 -30.25
CA VAL A 44 3.14 -4.98 -31.17
C VAL A 44 4.08 -4.11 -32.00
N ASP A 45 4.22 -4.46 -33.28
CA ASP A 45 4.98 -3.69 -34.26
C ASP A 45 4.18 -2.45 -34.70
N TRP A 46 4.43 -1.33 -34.02
CA TRP A 46 3.76 -0.05 -34.29
C TRP A 46 4.02 0.52 -35.69
N ASN A 47 5.07 0.05 -36.39
CA ASN A 47 5.34 0.47 -37.77
C ASN A 47 4.44 -0.26 -38.79
N LYS A 48 3.66 -1.26 -38.36
CA LYS A 48 2.65 -1.95 -39.18
C LYS A 48 1.23 -1.49 -38.92
N VAL A 49 1.03 -0.57 -37.97
CA VAL A 49 -0.29 0.02 -37.71
C VAL A 49 -0.47 1.22 -38.65
N ALA A 50 -0.95 0.94 -39.86
CA ALA A 50 -1.44 1.98 -40.76
C ALA A 50 -2.94 2.19 -40.49
N TYR A 51 -3.32 3.40 -40.06
CA TYR A 51 -4.72 3.79 -39.99
C TYR A 51 -5.13 4.38 -41.34
N ASP A 52 -5.95 3.64 -42.09
CA ASP A 52 -6.64 4.21 -43.25
C ASP A 52 -7.82 5.06 -42.74
N LEU A 53 -7.62 6.38 -42.77
CA LEU A 53 -8.61 7.38 -42.36
C LEU A 53 -9.32 8.00 -43.58
N SER A 54 -9.16 7.42 -44.77
CA SER A 54 -9.77 7.95 -46.01
C SER A 54 -11.29 7.83 -46.03
N ASP A 55 -11.86 6.94 -45.22
CA ASP A 55 -13.30 6.75 -45.04
C ASP A 55 -13.89 7.54 -43.85
N VAL A 56 -13.08 8.35 -43.15
CA VAL A 56 -13.56 9.19 -42.05
C VAL A 56 -14.18 10.48 -42.59
N ASP A 57 -15.51 10.56 -42.51
CA ASP A 57 -16.26 11.78 -42.75
C ASP A 57 -16.13 12.75 -41.55
N TRP A 58 -15.06 13.55 -41.59
CA TRP A 58 -14.73 14.53 -40.55
C TRP A 58 -15.81 15.60 -40.33
N SER A 59 -16.78 15.75 -41.25
CA SER A 59 -17.90 16.69 -41.11
C SER A 59 -18.98 16.21 -40.15
N LYS A 60 -18.98 14.92 -39.78
CA LYS A 60 -19.89 14.32 -38.78
C LYS A 60 -19.26 14.19 -37.40
N VAL A 61 -17.98 14.54 -37.25
CA VAL A 61 -17.29 14.58 -35.96
C VAL A 61 -17.66 15.90 -35.27
N ALA A 62 -18.71 15.87 -34.46
CA ALA A 62 -19.12 17.02 -33.65
C ALA A 62 -18.11 17.23 -32.50
N TYR A 63 -17.26 18.25 -32.63
CA TYR A 63 -16.52 18.80 -31.50
C TYR A 63 -17.46 19.67 -30.67
N ASN A 64 -17.93 19.15 -29.53
CA ASN A 64 -18.65 19.96 -28.56
C ASN A 64 -17.70 20.99 -27.94
N HIS A 65 -17.78 22.23 -28.39
CA HIS A 65 -17.31 23.38 -27.61
C HIS A 65 -18.35 23.70 -26.52
N PRO A 66 -17.95 23.88 -25.25
CA PRO A 66 -18.90 24.23 -24.19
C PRO A 66 -19.36 25.68 -24.39
N SER A 67 -20.68 25.87 -24.55
CA SER A 67 -21.35 27.18 -24.53
C SER A 67 -22.33 27.21 -23.34
N PRO A 68 -22.52 28.35 -22.66
CA PRO A 68 -23.13 28.39 -21.33
C PRO A 68 -24.66 28.23 -21.37
N ALA A 69 -25.19 27.56 -20.35
CA ALA A 69 -26.60 27.19 -20.20
C ALA A 69 -27.54 28.40 -19.99
N PRO A 70 -28.81 28.32 -20.47
CA PRO A 70 -29.90 29.08 -19.91
C PRO A 70 -30.80 28.24 -18.98
N ALA A 71 -31.48 28.97 -18.09
CA ALA A 71 -32.18 28.53 -16.90
C ALA A 71 -33.51 27.79 -17.10
N ALA A 72 -33.98 27.19 -16.00
CA ALA A 72 -35.13 26.31 -15.84
C ALA A 72 -36.50 26.90 -16.22
N ALA A 73 -37.42 26.02 -16.65
CA ALA A 73 -38.87 26.21 -16.55
C ALA A 73 -39.56 24.88 -16.22
N ALA A 74 -40.60 24.96 -15.39
CA ALA A 74 -41.26 23.87 -14.68
C ALA A 74 -42.60 23.40 -15.30
N ALA A 75 -43.11 22.28 -14.73
CA ALA A 75 -44.49 21.75 -14.74
C ALA A 75 -44.95 21.03 -16.04
N ALA A 76 -45.79 19.98 -16.06
CA ALA A 76 -46.64 19.28 -15.08
C ALA A 76 -46.96 17.84 -15.55
N ALA A 77 -47.62 17.07 -14.68
CA ALA A 77 -47.96 15.65 -14.70
C ALA A 77 -48.91 15.14 -15.82
N VAL A 78 -48.87 13.82 -16.10
CA VAL A 78 -50.04 12.90 -16.15
C VAL A 78 -49.62 11.42 -16.15
N ALA A 79 -50.59 10.57 -15.76
CA ALA A 79 -50.48 9.24 -15.16
C ALA A 79 -50.35 8.02 -16.11
N SER A 80 -49.78 6.96 -15.54
CA SER A 80 -50.15 5.53 -15.60
C SER A 80 -50.54 4.87 -16.92
N ALA A 81 -49.68 3.95 -17.40
CA ALA A 81 -50.11 2.73 -18.09
C ALA A 81 -49.07 1.59 -17.96
N ALA A 82 -49.52 0.48 -17.37
CA ALA A 82 -49.17 -0.93 -17.58
C ALA A 82 -47.68 -1.38 -17.61
N GLN A 83 -47.33 -2.23 -16.64
CA GLN A 83 -46.20 -3.16 -16.71
C GLN A 83 -46.34 -4.12 -17.92
N PRO A 84 -45.22 -4.45 -18.58
CA PRO A 84 -45.05 -5.74 -19.23
C PRO A 84 -44.22 -6.69 -18.35
N SER A 85 -44.76 -7.89 -18.28
CA SER A 85 -44.30 -9.16 -17.72
C SER A 85 -42.81 -9.48 -17.86
N ALA A 86 -42.32 -10.22 -16.86
CA ALA A 86 -41.01 -10.86 -16.82
C ALA A 86 -40.72 -11.72 -18.08
N PRO A 87 -39.47 -11.73 -18.58
CA PRO A 87 -39.07 -12.67 -19.62
C PRO A 87 -38.93 -14.08 -19.04
N ALA A 88 -39.53 -15.04 -19.74
CA ALA A 88 -39.44 -16.48 -19.53
C ALA A 88 -37.98 -16.99 -19.61
N PRO A 89 -37.65 -18.12 -18.94
CA PRO A 89 -36.30 -18.66 -18.90
C PRO A 89 -35.85 -19.16 -20.28
N GLN A 90 -34.65 -18.75 -20.68
CA GLN A 90 -33.97 -19.23 -21.88
C GLN A 90 -33.48 -20.68 -21.67
N PRO A 91 -33.41 -21.51 -22.73
CA PRO A 91 -33.10 -22.93 -22.64
C PRO A 91 -31.65 -23.18 -22.18
N VAL A 92 -31.50 -24.12 -21.26
CA VAL A 92 -30.23 -24.69 -20.82
C VAL A 92 -29.46 -25.26 -22.03
N ALA A 93 -28.25 -24.75 -22.25
CA ALA A 93 -27.32 -25.34 -23.20
C ALA A 93 -26.85 -26.70 -22.66
N GLU A 94 -27.07 -27.72 -23.47
CA GLU A 94 -26.67 -29.10 -23.25
C GLU A 94 -25.15 -29.24 -23.12
N VAL A 95 -24.70 -29.83 -22.02
CA VAL A 95 -23.31 -30.16 -21.76
C VAL A 95 -22.89 -31.30 -22.69
N LYS A 96 -22.14 -31.00 -23.75
CA LYS A 96 -21.37 -32.02 -24.47
C LYS A 96 -20.26 -32.52 -23.56
N GLN A 97 -20.37 -33.77 -23.14
CA GLN A 97 -19.36 -34.52 -22.38
C GLN A 97 -18.00 -34.47 -23.09
N ALA A 98 -16.95 -34.20 -22.30
CA ALA A 98 -15.57 -34.40 -22.71
C ALA A 98 -15.28 -35.91 -22.88
N PRO A 99 -14.45 -36.31 -23.86
CA PRO A 99 -14.07 -37.72 -24.04
C PRO A 99 -13.18 -38.19 -22.87
N PRO A 100 -13.23 -39.49 -22.49
CA PRO A 100 -12.45 -40.01 -21.38
C PRO A 100 -10.94 -39.96 -21.68
N THR A 101 -10.18 -39.44 -20.73
CA THR A 101 -8.71 -39.46 -20.75
C THR A 101 -8.20 -40.89 -20.60
N GLN A 102 -7.51 -41.36 -21.63
CA GLN A 102 -6.76 -42.62 -21.66
C GLN A 102 -5.54 -42.55 -20.72
N PRO A 103 -5.21 -43.62 -19.95
CA PRO A 103 -4.00 -43.63 -19.13
C PRO A 103 -2.73 -43.65 -20.00
N SER A 104 -1.78 -42.81 -19.59
CA SER A 104 -0.44 -42.69 -20.17
C SER A 104 0.33 -44.01 -20.09
N PRO A 105 1.01 -44.47 -21.16
CA PRO A 105 1.81 -45.68 -21.09
C PRO A 105 3.07 -45.48 -20.25
N SER A 106 3.29 -46.42 -19.33
CA SER A 106 4.54 -46.62 -18.58
C SER A 106 5.74 -46.73 -19.54
N PRO A 107 6.89 -46.10 -19.28
CA PRO A 107 8.07 -46.31 -20.09
C PRO A 107 8.60 -47.75 -19.87
N ALA A 108 8.88 -48.43 -20.98
CA ALA A 108 9.55 -49.73 -21.01
C ALA A 108 11.05 -49.60 -20.65
N PRO A 109 11.73 -50.68 -20.21
CA PRO A 109 13.14 -50.64 -19.84
C PRO A 109 14.01 -50.38 -21.08
N LEU A 110 14.96 -49.45 -20.96
CA LEU A 110 15.96 -49.19 -21.98
C LEU A 110 17.00 -50.32 -21.99
N ASP A 111 16.98 -51.12 -23.05
CA ASP A 111 18.06 -52.03 -23.42
C ASP A 111 19.36 -51.26 -23.73
N ALA A 112 20.46 -51.95 -23.44
CA ALA A 112 21.83 -51.46 -23.48
C ALA A 112 22.26 -50.92 -24.86
N TYR A 113 22.68 -49.66 -24.90
CA TYR A 113 23.52 -49.14 -25.97
C TYR A 113 25.02 -49.31 -25.62
N PRO A 114 25.89 -49.62 -26.59
CA PRO A 114 27.30 -49.90 -26.36
C PRO A 114 28.07 -48.65 -25.91
N VAL A 115 28.93 -48.84 -24.90
CA VAL A 115 29.82 -47.84 -24.31
C VAL A 115 30.79 -47.28 -25.36
N ALA A 116 30.75 -45.96 -25.58
CA ALA A 116 31.78 -45.24 -26.31
C ALA A 116 33.06 -45.12 -25.48
N PRO A 117 34.27 -45.17 -26.07
CA PRO A 117 35.53 -45.11 -25.33
C PRO A 117 35.72 -43.74 -24.65
N PRO A 118 36.44 -43.68 -23.51
CA PRO A 118 36.58 -42.47 -22.73
C PRO A 118 37.37 -41.40 -23.49
N LYS A 119 36.76 -40.23 -23.69
CA LYS A 119 37.44 -39.01 -24.13
C LYS A 119 38.43 -38.56 -23.07
N SER A 120 39.66 -38.28 -23.51
CA SER A 120 40.77 -37.75 -22.74
C SER A 120 40.40 -36.49 -21.93
N SER A 121 40.81 -36.50 -20.67
CA SER A 121 40.68 -35.42 -19.69
C SER A 121 41.30 -34.10 -20.19
N PRO A 122 40.62 -32.94 -20.06
CA PRO A 122 41.22 -31.66 -20.37
C PRO A 122 42.23 -31.24 -19.29
N SER A 123 43.38 -30.74 -19.75
CA SER A 123 44.48 -30.20 -18.95
C SER A 123 44.02 -29.08 -18.00
N PRO A 124 44.52 -29.00 -16.75
CA PRO A 124 44.12 -27.95 -15.81
C PRO A 124 44.55 -26.57 -16.30
N SER A 125 43.62 -25.61 -16.19
CA SER A 125 43.80 -24.19 -16.50
C SER A 125 44.76 -23.52 -15.50
N PRO A 126 45.64 -22.59 -15.93
CA PRO A 126 46.59 -21.94 -15.03
C PRO A 126 45.90 -21.07 -13.97
N SER A 127 46.48 -21.10 -12.76
CA SER A 127 46.04 -20.36 -11.58
C SER A 127 46.10 -18.84 -11.81
N PRO A 128 45.09 -18.06 -11.37
CA PRO A 128 45.12 -16.60 -11.48
C PRO A 128 46.24 -16.00 -10.62
N SER A 129 46.87 -14.96 -11.17
CA SER A 129 47.93 -14.15 -10.54
C SER A 129 47.39 -13.34 -9.35
N PRO A 130 48.16 -13.14 -8.27
CA PRO A 130 47.69 -12.40 -7.10
C PRO A 130 47.37 -10.94 -7.43
N SER A 131 46.21 -10.49 -6.92
CA SER A 131 45.71 -9.11 -7.03
C SER A 131 46.62 -8.14 -6.25
N PRO A 132 46.91 -6.93 -6.77
CA PRO A 132 47.75 -5.95 -6.08
C PRO A 132 47.11 -5.48 -4.77
N SER A 133 47.96 -5.30 -3.76
CA SER A 133 47.59 -4.83 -2.42
C SER A 133 46.96 -3.42 -2.47
N PRO A 134 45.86 -3.16 -1.74
CA PRO A 134 45.25 -1.84 -1.70
C PRO A 134 46.21 -0.81 -1.08
N SER A 135 46.23 0.38 -1.68
CA SER A 135 46.96 1.56 -1.22
C SER A 135 46.41 2.07 0.11
N PRO A 136 47.24 2.57 1.04
CA PRO A 136 46.78 3.05 2.35
C PRO A 136 45.80 4.22 2.21
N SER A 137 44.72 4.14 2.99
CA SER A 137 43.66 5.15 3.08
C SER A 137 44.21 6.48 3.63
N PRO A 138 43.81 7.65 3.07
CA PRO A 138 44.26 8.94 3.55
C PRO A 138 43.82 9.20 5.00
N SER A 139 44.73 9.80 5.78
CA SER A 139 44.51 10.19 7.17
C SER A 139 43.34 11.18 7.28
N PRO A 140 42.44 11.04 8.28
CA PRO A 140 41.34 11.97 8.48
C PRO A 140 41.85 13.38 8.79
N SER A 141 41.23 14.36 8.15
CA SER A 141 41.46 15.80 8.36
C SER A 141 41.04 16.20 9.79
N PRO A 142 41.79 17.11 10.46
CA PRO A 142 41.49 17.52 11.82
C PRO A 142 40.09 18.15 11.94
N SER A 143 39.41 17.78 13.03
CA SER A 143 38.08 18.27 13.40
C SER A 143 38.12 19.79 13.66
N PRO A 144 37.15 20.57 13.15
CA PRO A 144 37.10 22.01 13.40
C PRO A 144 36.89 22.30 14.89
N SER A 145 37.63 23.29 15.40
CA SER A 145 37.48 23.79 16.77
C SER A 145 36.05 24.33 17.02
N PRO A 146 35.49 24.11 18.22
CA PRO A 146 34.15 24.55 18.55
C PRO A 146 34.04 26.07 18.48
N VAL A 147 33.12 26.54 17.63
CA VAL A 147 32.72 27.95 17.55
C VAL A 147 31.96 28.30 18.82
N ALA A 148 32.35 29.40 19.46
CA ALA A 148 31.70 29.91 20.66
C ALA A 148 30.20 30.14 20.44
N ALA A 149 29.39 29.66 21.37
CA ALA A 149 27.94 29.84 21.35
C ALA A 149 27.58 31.33 21.34
N PRO A 150 26.60 31.76 20.51
CA PRO A 150 26.16 33.15 20.49
C PRO A 150 25.53 33.55 21.83
N PRO A 151 25.65 34.83 22.24
CA PRO A 151 25.07 35.32 23.47
C PRO A 151 23.55 35.17 23.45
N VAL A 152 23.02 34.55 24.51
CA VAL A 152 21.58 34.36 24.72
C VAL A 152 20.91 35.72 24.81
N ALA A 153 19.98 35.99 23.89
CA ALA A 153 19.15 37.18 23.90
C ALA A 153 18.29 37.25 25.19
N PRO A 154 18.10 38.43 25.79
CA PRO A 154 17.32 38.58 27.01
C PRO A 154 15.87 38.14 26.80
N LYS A 155 15.39 37.33 27.75
CA LYS A 155 14.03 36.78 27.81
C LYS A 155 13.00 37.93 27.74
N PRO A 156 12.01 37.90 26.84
CA PRO A 156 10.99 38.93 26.76
C PRO A 156 10.18 38.98 28.07
N LYS A 157 9.92 40.22 28.51
CA LYS A 157 9.08 40.57 29.66
C LYS A 157 7.69 39.96 29.47
N PRO A 158 7.08 39.35 30.50
CA PRO A 158 5.73 38.79 30.39
C PRO A 158 4.74 39.87 29.94
N SER A 159 4.02 39.58 28.86
CA SER A 159 2.91 40.38 28.38
C SER A 159 1.80 40.38 29.44
N PRO A 160 1.09 41.50 29.68
CA PRO A 160 -0.06 41.54 30.58
C PRO A 160 -1.10 40.50 30.18
N ALA A 161 -1.64 39.81 31.18
CA ALA A 161 -2.72 38.84 31.02
C ALA A 161 -3.92 39.49 30.30
N ALA A 162 -4.42 38.81 29.27
CA ALA A 162 -5.67 39.17 28.63
C ALA A 162 -6.79 39.16 29.68
N SER A 163 -7.59 40.23 29.66
CA SER A 163 -8.80 40.39 30.46
C SER A 163 -9.72 39.17 30.28
N PRO A 164 -10.36 38.64 31.34
CA PRO A 164 -11.31 37.55 31.21
C PRO A 164 -12.46 37.97 30.29
N SER A 165 -12.70 37.16 29.26
CA SER A 165 -13.88 37.20 28.40
C SER A 165 -15.14 36.98 29.26
N PRO A 166 -16.27 37.66 28.99
CA PRO A 166 -17.48 37.52 29.80
C PRO A 166 -17.95 36.06 29.86
N SER A 167 -18.26 35.63 31.08
CA SER A 167 -18.84 34.33 31.42
C SER A 167 -20.09 34.07 30.56
N PRO A 168 -20.25 32.89 29.94
CA PRO A 168 -21.51 32.51 29.32
C PRO A 168 -22.61 32.48 30.39
N SER A 169 -23.75 33.06 30.02
CA SER A 169 -25.02 33.08 30.75
C SER A 169 -25.49 31.64 31.03
N PRO A 170 -26.14 31.34 32.18
CA PRO A 170 -26.53 29.99 32.54
C PRO A 170 -27.46 29.37 31.49
N SER A 171 -27.04 28.21 30.95
CA SER A 171 -27.88 27.35 30.11
C SER A 171 -29.16 27.01 30.86
N GLN A 172 -30.28 27.39 30.26
CA GLN A 172 -31.59 26.90 30.65
C GLN A 172 -31.62 25.38 30.43
N THR A 173 -31.89 24.67 31.51
CA THR A 173 -32.39 23.29 31.48
C THR A 173 -33.66 23.22 30.64
N SER A 174 -33.54 22.76 29.40
CA SER A 174 -34.63 22.11 28.68
C SER A 174 -34.26 20.64 28.51
N ASN A 175 -34.98 19.77 29.21
CA ASN A 175 -34.83 18.33 29.18
C ASN A 175 -35.08 17.80 27.76
N ASN A 176 -34.03 17.34 27.07
CA ASN A 176 -34.10 16.24 26.08
C ASN A 176 -32.69 15.75 25.71
N PRO A 177 -32.17 14.67 26.31
CA PRO A 177 -30.79 14.22 26.10
C PRO A 177 -30.59 13.33 24.86
N LEU A 178 -31.40 13.49 23.80
CA LEU A 178 -31.32 12.62 22.61
C LEU A 178 -31.34 13.34 21.25
N GLY A 179 -31.49 14.67 21.21
CA GLY A 179 -31.58 15.44 19.95
C GLY A 179 -30.29 16.17 19.54
N ASP A 180 -29.50 16.66 20.50
CA ASP A 180 -28.38 17.59 20.26
C ASP A 180 -27.09 16.89 19.76
N LEU A 181 -27.00 15.56 19.89
CA LEU A 181 -25.95 14.78 19.24
C LEU A 181 -26.23 14.52 17.75
N GLY A 182 -27.51 14.53 17.34
CA GLY A 182 -27.90 14.29 15.95
C GLY A 182 -27.52 15.47 15.04
N ASP A 183 -27.84 16.69 15.46
CA ASP A 183 -27.64 17.89 14.64
C ASP A 183 -26.16 18.26 14.45
N GLN A 184 -25.29 17.97 15.44
CA GLN A 184 -23.84 18.14 15.28
C GLN A 184 -23.20 17.03 14.44
N ILE A 185 -23.72 15.81 14.51
CA ILE A 185 -23.28 14.70 13.67
C ILE A 185 -23.72 14.96 12.22
N ASP A 186 -24.93 15.44 11.96
CA ASP A 186 -25.44 15.66 10.61
C ASP A 186 -24.72 16.82 9.89
N HIS A 187 -24.33 17.89 10.59
CA HIS A 187 -23.54 18.97 9.98
C HIS A 187 -22.06 18.59 9.79
N LEU A 188 -21.49 17.84 10.74
CA LEU A 188 -20.12 17.32 10.63
C LEU A 188 -20.00 16.25 9.55
N VAL A 189 -21.00 15.38 9.42
CA VAL A 189 -21.13 14.38 8.36
C VAL A 189 -21.42 15.07 7.03
N GLY A 190 -22.28 16.09 6.98
CA GLY A 190 -22.55 16.86 5.76
C GLY A 190 -21.32 17.57 5.20
N ASP A 191 -20.59 18.32 6.03
CA ASP A 191 -19.40 19.06 5.60
C ASP A 191 -18.21 18.11 5.32
N LEU A 192 -18.06 17.05 6.11
CA LEU A 192 -17.02 16.03 5.89
C LEU A 192 -17.30 15.20 4.64
N LEU A 193 -18.54 14.80 4.38
CA LEU A 193 -18.90 14.03 3.18
C LEU A 193 -18.81 14.89 1.92
N ASN A 194 -19.20 16.17 1.97
CA ASN A 194 -19.10 17.06 0.80
C ASN A 194 -17.64 17.41 0.45
N GLY A 195 -16.81 17.72 1.45
CA GLY A 195 -15.37 17.98 1.25
C GLY A 195 -14.62 16.74 0.76
N LEU A 196 -14.91 15.58 1.37
CA LEU A 196 -14.43 14.27 0.95
C LEU A 196 -14.81 13.96 -0.50
N GLN A 197 -16.08 14.16 -0.87
CA GLN A 197 -16.57 13.82 -2.21
C GLN A 197 -15.96 14.72 -3.29
N SER A 198 -15.75 16.01 -3.02
CA SER A 198 -15.05 16.91 -3.94
C SER A 198 -13.59 16.50 -4.14
N MET A 199 -12.85 16.20 -3.05
CA MET A 199 -11.47 15.72 -3.15
C MET A 199 -11.35 14.39 -3.90
N ILE A 200 -12.20 13.40 -3.58
CA ILE A 200 -12.19 12.09 -4.25
C ILE A 200 -12.48 12.24 -5.75
N THR A 201 -13.47 13.08 -6.10
CA THR A 201 -13.84 13.35 -7.49
C THR A 201 -12.71 14.06 -8.24
N GLY A 202 -12.08 15.07 -7.62
CA GLY A 202 -10.95 15.80 -8.21
C GLY A 202 -9.72 14.91 -8.43
N LEU A 203 -9.50 13.93 -7.55
CA LEU A 203 -8.45 12.93 -7.69
C LEU A 203 -8.75 11.90 -8.80
N GLY A 204 -10.03 11.76 -9.20
CA GLY A 204 -10.48 10.72 -10.12
C GLY A 204 -10.54 9.33 -9.50
N ALA A 205 -10.58 9.23 -8.17
CA ALA A 205 -10.70 7.98 -7.44
C ALA A 205 -12.18 7.60 -7.20
N LYS A 206 -12.43 6.32 -6.92
CA LYS A 206 -13.74 5.81 -6.48
C LYS A 206 -13.87 5.98 -4.96
N ILE A 207 -15.08 6.29 -4.52
CA ILE A 207 -15.44 6.32 -3.10
C ILE A 207 -15.39 4.89 -2.54
N GLY A 208 -14.75 4.74 -1.39
CA GLY A 208 -14.61 3.47 -0.69
C GLY A 208 -15.92 2.93 -0.15
N LYS A 209 -15.95 1.62 0.08
CA LYS A 209 -17.14 0.92 0.59
C LYS A 209 -17.48 1.32 2.02
N ASN A 210 -16.47 1.66 2.82
CA ASN A 210 -16.57 2.05 4.23
C ASN A 210 -17.43 1.10 5.09
N PRO A 211 -17.19 -0.24 5.04
CA PRO A 211 -17.94 -1.14 5.91
C PRO A 211 -17.60 -0.83 7.37
N THR A 212 -18.56 -1.05 8.27
CA THR A 212 -18.43 -0.86 9.72
C THR A 212 -18.40 -2.18 10.49
N SER A 213 -18.29 -3.29 9.76
CA SER A 213 -18.24 -4.64 10.32
C SER A 213 -17.35 -5.54 9.45
N ASN A 214 -16.88 -6.64 10.01
CA ASN A 214 -16.04 -7.60 9.30
C ASN A 214 -16.75 -8.19 8.05
N GLN A 215 -16.22 -7.88 6.87
CA GLN A 215 -16.59 -8.48 5.58
C GLN A 215 -15.41 -9.22 4.95
N ASN A 216 -14.60 -9.87 5.79
CA ASN A 216 -13.34 -10.53 5.43
C ASN A 216 -12.31 -9.57 4.81
N GLY A 217 -12.28 -8.30 5.23
CA GLY A 217 -11.42 -7.25 4.67
C GLY A 217 -11.06 -6.19 5.70
N ILE A 218 -11.12 -4.92 5.32
CA ILE A 218 -10.89 -3.75 6.17
C ILE A 218 -12.24 -3.11 6.50
N TRP A 219 -12.45 -2.70 7.76
CA TRP A 219 -13.65 -1.97 8.17
C TRP A 219 -13.34 -0.88 9.18
N ILE A 220 -14.21 0.12 9.24
CA ILE A 220 -14.15 1.19 10.24
C ILE A 220 -14.60 0.61 11.57
N GLY A 221 -13.73 0.64 12.57
CA GLY A 221 -13.98 0.01 13.86
C GLY A 221 -12.71 -0.51 14.52
N GLY A 222 -12.85 -0.87 15.80
CA GLY A 222 -11.76 -1.26 16.70
C GLY A 222 -11.88 -2.65 17.30
N ASP A 223 -12.78 -3.46 16.75
CA ASP A 223 -13.24 -4.74 17.29
C ASP A 223 -12.42 -5.95 16.83
N SER A 224 -11.52 -5.78 15.85
CA SER A 224 -10.56 -6.83 15.50
C SER A 224 -9.36 -6.84 16.46
N PRO A 225 -8.79 -8.02 16.78
CA PRO A 225 -7.45 -8.10 17.38
C PRO A 225 -6.34 -7.52 16.47
N TRP A 226 -6.64 -7.31 15.19
CA TRP A 226 -5.73 -6.78 14.19
C TRP A 226 -6.24 -5.43 13.70
N LYS A 227 -5.62 -4.34 14.17
CA LYS A 227 -6.11 -2.99 13.89
C LYS A 227 -5.02 -1.95 13.73
N ALA A 228 -5.39 -0.84 13.11
CA ALA A 228 -4.54 0.33 13.00
C ALA A 228 -5.33 1.60 13.32
N GLN A 229 -4.72 2.47 14.12
CA GLN A 229 -5.21 3.82 14.35
C GLN A 229 -4.44 4.75 13.42
N PHE A 230 -5.14 5.44 12.53
CA PHE A 230 -4.57 6.42 11.62
C PHE A 230 -4.85 7.82 12.14
N THR A 231 -3.81 8.64 12.23
CA THR A 231 -3.88 10.04 12.66
C THR A 231 -3.36 10.94 11.55
N ASN A 232 -4.12 11.96 11.18
CA ASN A 232 -3.64 13.02 10.28
C ASN A 232 -3.03 14.15 11.12
N ASP A 233 -1.71 14.18 11.26
CA ASP A 233 -0.95 15.26 11.93
C ASP A 233 -0.43 16.32 10.94
N HIS A 234 -0.77 16.17 9.65
CA HIS A 234 -0.50 17.17 8.62
C HIS A 234 -1.45 18.38 8.79
N GLN A 235 -1.02 19.56 8.32
CA GLN A 235 -1.79 20.81 8.46
C GLN A 235 -3.06 20.82 7.57
N ASP A 236 -3.00 20.14 6.43
CA ASP A 236 -4.14 19.99 5.52
C ASP A 236 -5.01 18.78 5.90
N ASP A 237 -6.31 18.91 5.60
CA ASP A 237 -7.25 17.79 5.64
C ASP A 237 -6.87 16.72 4.59
N ALA A 238 -7.10 15.46 4.93
CA ALA A 238 -6.74 14.32 4.10
C ALA A 238 -7.94 13.40 3.84
N VAL A 239 -7.86 12.63 2.77
CA VAL A 239 -8.66 11.43 2.57
C VAL A 239 -7.75 10.22 2.74
N LEU A 240 -8.02 9.40 3.75
CA LEU A 240 -7.37 8.12 3.92
C LEU A 240 -8.05 7.10 3.01
N PHE A 241 -7.30 6.55 2.05
CA PHE A 241 -7.73 5.41 1.27
C PHE A 241 -7.05 4.14 1.79
N CYS A 242 -7.82 3.05 1.90
CA CYS A 242 -7.25 1.73 2.12
C CYS A 242 -7.86 0.70 1.17
N TRP A 243 -7.02 -0.20 0.70
CA TRP A 243 -7.38 -1.27 -0.22
C TRP A 243 -6.66 -2.56 0.14
N ARG A 244 -7.27 -3.68 -0.24
CA ARG A 244 -6.63 -4.99 -0.13
C ARG A 244 -5.77 -5.27 -1.35
N SER A 245 -4.79 -6.12 -1.18
CA SER A 245 -3.92 -6.50 -2.29
C SER A 245 -4.53 -7.49 -3.29
N ASN A 246 -5.72 -8.05 -3.05
CA ASN A 246 -6.31 -9.12 -3.88
C ASN A 246 -6.16 -8.81 -5.39
N ASP A 247 -5.32 -9.59 -6.08
CA ASP A 247 -4.95 -9.49 -7.50
C ASP A 247 -4.18 -8.23 -7.96
N PHE A 248 -3.60 -7.45 -7.04
CA PHE A 248 -2.78 -6.25 -7.30
C PHE A 248 -3.50 -5.09 -8.01
N LYS A 249 -4.75 -5.28 -8.43
CA LYS A 249 -5.55 -4.26 -9.13
C LYS A 249 -6.24 -3.30 -8.19
N ASN A 250 -6.53 -3.73 -6.97
CA ASN A 250 -7.32 -2.96 -6.01
C ASN A 250 -6.63 -1.66 -5.54
N MET A 251 -5.34 -1.49 -5.82
CA MET A 251 -4.62 -0.23 -5.63
C MET A 251 -4.97 0.84 -6.67
N CYS A 252 -5.55 0.45 -7.82
CA CYS A 252 -5.93 1.36 -8.90
C CYS A 252 -7.27 2.03 -8.59
N LEU A 253 -7.26 3.09 -7.79
CA LEU A 253 -8.47 3.65 -7.20
C LEU A 253 -9.40 4.34 -8.21
N ASN A 254 -8.91 4.68 -9.39
CA ASN A 254 -9.73 5.15 -10.52
C ASN A 254 -10.61 4.03 -11.12
N GLU A 255 -10.17 2.78 -11.04
CA GLU A 255 -10.82 1.63 -11.65
C GLU A 255 -11.52 0.74 -10.62
N MET A 256 -10.90 0.57 -9.46
CA MET A 256 -11.33 -0.34 -8.40
C MET A 256 -11.87 0.45 -7.22
N GLN A 257 -12.99 -0.02 -6.66
CA GLN A 257 -13.56 0.58 -5.48
C GLN A 257 -12.72 0.19 -4.24
N PRO A 258 -12.07 1.14 -3.54
CA PRO A 258 -11.32 0.82 -2.32
C PRO A 258 -12.26 0.34 -1.22
N GLU A 259 -11.72 -0.33 -0.21
CA GLU A 259 -12.53 -0.73 0.94
C GLU A 259 -12.82 0.46 1.84
N ILE A 260 -11.86 1.36 2.02
CA ILE A 260 -11.98 2.54 2.88
C ILE A 260 -11.65 3.80 2.08
N SER A 261 -12.48 4.82 2.23
CA SER A 261 -12.17 6.23 1.96
C SER A 261 -12.78 7.08 3.08
N VAL A 262 -11.96 7.57 4.00
CA VAL A 262 -12.41 8.36 5.16
C VAL A 262 -11.73 9.71 5.15
N GLY A 263 -12.51 10.79 5.26
CA GLY A 263 -11.98 12.13 5.46
C GLY A 263 -11.44 12.28 6.88
N LEU A 264 -10.24 12.83 7.02
CA LEU A 264 -9.57 13.13 8.28
C LEU A 264 -9.13 14.58 8.27
N LYS A 265 -9.76 15.42 9.09
CA LYS A 265 -9.27 16.77 9.33
C LYS A 265 -7.89 16.73 9.99
N SER A 266 -7.14 17.82 9.89
CA SER A 266 -5.91 17.98 10.68
C SER A 266 -6.17 17.70 12.17
N GLY A 267 -5.34 16.86 12.78
CA GLY A 267 -5.45 16.38 14.15
C GLY A 267 -6.46 15.24 14.38
N GLN A 268 -7.28 14.85 13.39
CA GLN A 268 -8.24 13.76 13.56
C GLN A 268 -7.60 12.38 13.44
N SER A 269 -8.26 11.39 14.03
CA SER A 269 -7.90 9.99 13.92
C SER A 269 -9.10 9.11 13.57
N VAL A 270 -8.83 7.97 12.92
CA VAL A 270 -9.79 6.88 12.69
C VAL A 270 -9.15 5.56 13.07
N GLU A 271 -9.92 4.66 13.68
CA GLU A 271 -9.49 3.29 13.93
C GLU A 271 -10.10 2.38 12.86
N LEU A 272 -9.24 1.60 12.20
CA LEU A 272 -9.63 0.59 11.21
C LEU A 272 -9.26 -0.79 11.73
N SER A 273 -10.17 -1.72 11.56
CA SER A 273 -9.99 -3.14 11.85
C SER A 273 -9.77 -3.91 10.57
N PHE A 274 -8.97 -4.96 10.68
CA PHE A 274 -8.53 -5.79 9.55
C PHE A 274 -8.83 -7.24 9.85
N ALA A 275 -9.26 -7.97 8.83
CA ALA A 275 -9.34 -9.41 8.89
C ALA A 275 -7.92 -9.98 9.01
N GLU A 276 -7.73 -11.01 9.83
CA GLU A 276 -6.44 -11.69 9.93
C GLU A 276 -5.96 -12.15 8.54
N LYS A 277 -4.68 -11.98 8.25
CA LYS A 277 -4.02 -12.34 6.99
C LYS A 277 -4.52 -11.58 5.77
N ALA A 278 -5.34 -10.54 5.93
CA ALA A 278 -5.66 -9.62 4.85
C ALA A 278 -4.46 -8.69 4.59
N SER A 279 -3.77 -8.92 3.47
CA SER A 279 -2.78 -7.97 2.97
C SER A 279 -3.50 -6.71 2.50
N ALA A 280 -3.14 -5.56 3.08
CA ALA A 280 -3.73 -4.26 2.80
C ALA A 280 -2.66 -3.16 2.69
N ALA A 281 -3.00 -2.08 2.01
CA ALA A 281 -2.23 -0.85 2.03
C ALA A 281 -3.18 0.34 2.22
N CYS A 282 -2.65 1.38 2.82
CA CYS A 282 -3.33 2.63 3.06
C CYS A 282 -2.44 3.81 2.66
N ALA A 283 -3.02 4.85 2.11
CA ALA A 283 -2.32 6.08 1.78
C ALA A 283 -3.22 7.30 1.99
N PRO A 284 -2.68 8.40 2.56
CA PRO A 284 -3.40 9.66 2.61
C PRO A 284 -3.33 10.37 1.25
N ALA A 285 -4.44 10.99 0.86
CA ALA A 285 -4.51 11.94 -0.23
C ALA A 285 -4.87 13.32 0.32
N TYR A 286 -4.00 14.30 0.05
CA TYR A 286 -4.17 15.71 0.36
C TYR A 286 -4.70 16.48 -0.86
N PRO A 287 -5.10 17.76 -0.74
CA PRO A 287 -5.69 18.51 -1.85
C PRO A 287 -4.84 18.56 -3.14
N ASN A 288 -3.52 18.47 -3.02
CA ASN A 288 -2.59 18.47 -4.16
C ASN A 288 -2.14 17.07 -4.60
N THR A 289 -2.64 16.01 -3.96
CA THR A 289 -2.29 14.64 -4.30
C THR A 289 -2.90 14.28 -5.65
N LYS A 290 -2.15 13.51 -6.44
CA LYS A 290 -2.57 12.97 -7.73
C LYS A 290 -2.57 11.45 -7.68
N LEU A 291 -3.15 10.82 -8.69
CA LEU A 291 -2.95 9.40 -8.91
C LEU A 291 -1.64 9.18 -9.69
N ALA A 292 -0.90 8.15 -9.32
CA ALA A 292 0.21 7.63 -10.09
C ALA A 292 -0.32 7.07 -11.42
N MET A 293 0.57 6.86 -12.40
CA MET A 293 0.16 6.40 -13.74
C MET A 293 -0.65 5.10 -13.73
N PHE A 294 -0.43 4.23 -12.74
CA PHE A 294 -1.15 2.97 -12.60
C PHE A 294 -2.51 3.11 -11.91
N GLY A 295 -2.88 4.31 -11.44
CA GLY A 295 -4.19 4.61 -10.84
C GLY A 295 -4.22 4.61 -9.31
N GLY A 296 -3.12 4.33 -8.62
CA GLY A 296 -3.05 4.43 -7.15
C GLY A 296 -2.63 5.79 -6.65
N ILE A 297 -2.71 6.01 -5.34
CA ILE A 297 -2.33 7.28 -4.71
C ILE A 297 -0.84 7.56 -4.94
N ASP A 298 -0.48 8.69 -5.57
CA ASP A 298 0.92 9.09 -5.80
C ASP A 298 1.55 9.70 -4.54
N ASN A 299 1.71 8.87 -3.51
CA ASN A 299 2.21 9.27 -2.21
C ASN A 299 2.95 8.09 -1.55
N THR A 300 3.56 8.33 -0.38
CA THR A 300 4.04 7.26 0.49
C THR A 300 2.87 6.41 0.97
N TRP A 301 3.07 5.10 1.05
CA TRP A 301 2.06 4.15 1.49
C TRP A 301 2.45 3.52 2.83
N TRP A 302 1.45 3.12 3.60
CA TRP A 302 1.59 2.17 4.70
C TRP A 302 1.04 0.82 4.22
N GLU A 303 1.86 -0.21 4.26
CA GLU A 303 1.52 -1.56 3.83
C GLU A 303 1.46 -2.47 5.05
N VAL A 304 0.57 -3.46 5.04
CA VAL A 304 0.39 -4.40 6.16
C VAL A 304 -0.11 -5.75 5.69
N THR A 305 0.31 -6.80 6.37
CA THR A 305 -0.44 -8.05 6.46
C THR A 305 -0.49 -8.49 7.90
N PHE A 306 -1.65 -8.40 8.53
CA PHE A 306 -1.81 -8.80 9.92
C PHE A 306 -1.82 -10.32 10.12
N GLY A 307 -1.32 -10.77 11.26
CA GLY A 307 -1.29 -12.18 11.66
C GLY A 307 -0.04 -12.53 12.44
N GLN A 308 0.04 -13.77 12.94
CA GLN A 308 1.16 -14.24 13.78
C GLN A 308 2.55 -14.03 13.13
N ASP A 309 2.64 -14.24 11.82
CA ASP A 309 3.85 -14.04 11.01
C ASP A 309 3.73 -12.82 10.09
N GLY A 310 2.86 -11.89 10.45
CA GLY A 310 2.57 -10.69 9.69
C GLY A 310 3.68 -9.64 9.78
N ALA A 311 3.61 -8.67 8.88
CA ALA A 311 4.48 -7.50 8.89
C ALA A 311 3.70 -6.23 8.51
N PHE A 312 4.24 -5.07 8.88
CA PHE A 312 3.80 -3.79 8.35
C PHE A 312 5.01 -2.92 8.02
N ASP A 313 4.86 -1.95 7.12
CA ASP A 313 5.92 -1.01 6.80
C ASP A 313 5.42 0.22 6.06
N VAL A 314 6.31 1.20 5.95
CA VAL A 314 6.21 2.37 5.13
C VAL A 314 6.90 2.06 3.79
N SER A 315 6.22 2.39 2.71
CA SER A 315 6.67 2.15 1.34
C SER A 315 6.75 3.47 0.59
N ARG A 316 7.96 3.85 0.19
CA ARG A 316 8.24 5.01 -0.66
C ARG A 316 8.33 4.64 -2.14
N ASN A 317 7.99 3.40 -2.48
CA ASN A 317 8.17 2.85 -3.82
C ASN A 317 7.34 3.59 -4.88
N VAL A 318 6.14 4.05 -4.51
CA VAL A 318 5.26 4.78 -5.44
C VAL A 318 5.76 6.19 -5.68
N ASN A 319 6.15 6.88 -4.60
CA ASN A 319 6.69 8.22 -4.67
C ASN A 319 7.80 8.38 -3.63
N MET A 320 9.04 8.44 -4.09
CA MET A 320 10.19 8.61 -3.21
C MET A 320 10.16 9.94 -2.46
N ASN A 321 9.40 10.93 -2.93
CA ASN A 321 9.21 12.23 -2.28
C ASN A 321 7.80 12.40 -1.72
N GLY A 322 7.08 11.30 -1.48
CA GLY A 322 5.79 11.33 -0.83
C GLY A 322 5.86 11.90 0.60
N ASN A 323 4.68 12.25 1.12
CA ASN A 323 4.48 12.77 2.47
C ASN A 323 4.98 11.79 3.53
N ASN A 324 5.28 12.32 4.71
CA ASN A 324 5.87 11.52 5.77
C ASN A 324 4.80 10.63 6.40
N ILE A 325 5.15 9.35 6.56
CA ILE A 325 4.36 8.39 7.32
C ILE A 325 5.27 7.79 8.40
N SER A 326 4.73 7.63 9.60
CA SER A 326 5.33 6.80 10.64
C SER A 326 4.29 5.81 11.17
N ALA A 327 4.73 4.58 11.42
CA ALA A 327 3.91 3.48 11.88
C ALA A 327 4.62 2.79 13.04
N LYS A 328 3.96 2.73 14.20
CA LYS A 328 4.51 2.12 15.41
C LYS A 328 3.63 0.96 15.87
N GLY A 329 4.19 -0.24 15.84
CA GLY A 329 3.58 -1.45 16.38
C GLY A 329 4.20 -1.84 17.72
N SER A 330 3.88 -3.05 18.19
CA SER A 330 4.38 -3.57 19.47
C SER A 330 5.88 -3.86 19.49
N LYS A 331 6.47 -4.28 18.35
CA LYS A 331 7.87 -4.75 18.29
C LYS A 331 8.83 -3.77 17.62
N CYS A 332 8.33 -2.89 16.76
CA CYS A 332 9.18 -2.02 15.97
C CYS A 332 8.42 -0.79 15.43
N THR A 333 9.19 0.12 14.85
CA THR A 333 8.69 1.28 14.12
C THR A 333 9.11 1.16 12.67
N SER A 334 8.19 1.52 11.77
CA SER A 334 8.47 1.80 10.37
C SER A 334 8.19 3.27 10.09
N ASP A 335 9.11 3.96 9.43
CA ASP A 335 8.98 5.39 9.09
C ASP A 335 9.75 5.68 7.80
N MET A 336 9.94 6.95 7.44
CA MET A 336 10.63 7.33 6.20
C MET A 336 12.09 6.84 6.08
N ASN A 337 12.70 6.35 7.17
CA ASN A 337 14.08 5.91 7.28
C ASN A 337 14.27 4.55 7.97
N THR A 338 13.33 4.12 8.80
CA THR A 338 13.39 2.87 9.56
C THR A 338 12.40 1.88 8.97
N CYS A 339 12.85 0.64 8.77
CA CYS A 339 12.06 -0.43 8.17
C CYS A 339 11.18 0.03 7.00
N VAL A 340 11.80 0.45 5.90
CA VAL A 340 11.13 1.21 4.83
C VAL A 340 11.53 0.71 3.46
N PHE A 341 10.54 0.49 2.58
CA PHE A 341 10.81 0.19 1.19
C PHE A 341 11.18 1.47 0.43
N LYS A 342 12.31 1.41 -0.29
CA LYS A 342 12.84 2.53 -1.09
C LYS A 342 13.35 2.03 -2.42
N CYS A 343 13.16 2.86 -3.44
CA CYS A 343 13.74 2.64 -4.75
C CYS A 343 15.27 2.74 -4.73
N LYS A 344 15.91 1.89 -5.53
CA LYS A 344 17.35 1.89 -5.78
C LYS A 344 17.72 2.94 -6.83
N ASN A 345 19.01 3.20 -6.98
CA ASN A 345 19.59 3.95 -8.11
C ASN A 345 18.99 5.35 -8.36
N GLY A 346 18.46 6.00 -7.32
CA GLY A 346 17.88 7.34 -7.42
C GLY A 346 16.57 7.43 -8.21
N MET A 347 15.87 6.30 -8.44
CA MET A 347 14.57 6.32 -9.09
C MET A 347 13.55 7.06 -8.23
N SER A 348 12.66 7.85 -8.87
CA SER A 348 11.58 8.56 -8.19
C SER A 348 10.40 7.65 -7.82
N SER A 349 10.26 6.54 -8.53
CA SER A 349 9.29 5.47 -8.27
C SER A 349 9.81 4.14 -8.80
N CYS A 350 9.33 3.03 -8.24
CA CYS A 350 9.80 1.68 -8.55
C CYS A 350 8.73 0.65 -8.25
N GLU A 351 8.77 -0.45 -9.00
CA GLU A 351 7.75 -1.50 -8.93
C GLU A 351 8.39 -2.88 -8.97
N LYS A 352 9.41 -3.11 -9.80
CA LYS A 352 9.99 -4.46 -9.93
C LYS A 352 10.78 -4.81 -8.67
N GLY A 353 10.80 -6.08 -8.30
CA GLY A 353 11.59 -6.57 -7.16
C GLY A 353 13.09 -6.23 -7.22
N SER A 354 13.64 -6.03 -8.43
CA SER A 354 15.02 -5.57 -8.65
C SER A 354 15.24 -4.08 -8.34
N ASP A 355 14.17 -3.30 -8.33
CA ASP A 355 14.19 -1.84 -8.38
C ASP A 355 14.13 -1.20 -7.00
N TYR A 356 13.86 -1.98 -5.94
CA TYR A 356 13.74 -1.50 -4.57
C TYR A 356 14.47 -2.39 -3.56
N ASP A 357 14.66 -1.87 -2.34
CA ASP A 357 15.08 -2.66 -1.18
C ASP A 357 14.31 -2.26 0.07
N LEU A 358 14.43 -3.09 1.11
CA LEU A 358 13.97 -2.80 2.46
C LEU A 358 15.14 -2.27 3.30
N PHE A 359 15.06 -1.00 3.71
CA PHE A 359 16.13 -0.32 4.41
C PHE A 359 15.90 -0.31 5.92
N ASN A 360 16.98 -0.54 6.68
CA ASN A 360 16.99 -0.47 8.15
C ASN A 360 15.92 -1.33 8.84
N CYS A 361 15.60 -2.49 8.26
CA CYS A 361 14.62 -3.45 8.78
C CYS A 361 15.28 -4.77 9.22
N GLY A 362 16.26 -4.68 10.12
CA GLY A 362 16.93 -5.87 10.67
C GLY A 362 16.31 -6.32 11.99
N ALA A 363 16.70 -7.50 12.47
CA ALA A 363 16.27 -7.99 13.79
C ALA A 363 16.58 -7.01 14.93
N GLY A 364 17.68 -6.25 14.81
CA GLY A 364 18.04 -5.21 15.78
C GLY A 364 17.07 -4.02 15.86
N THR A 365 16.27 -3.80 14.82
CA THR A 365 15.18 -2.79 14.79
C THR A 365 13.80 -3.42 14.98
N GLY A 366 13.74 -4.71 15.35
CA GLY A 366 12.50 -5.48 15.52
C GLY A 366 11.81 -5.83 14.19
N GLY A 367 12.47 -5.60 13.06
CA GLY A 367 12.01 -5.97 11.74
C GLY A 367 12.75 -7.18 11.18
N GLY A 368 12.43 -7.53 9.94
CA GLY A 368 13.14 -8.56 9.20
C GLY A 368 12.92 -8.41 7.71
N GLY A 369 13.88 -8.89 6.93
CA GLY A 369 13.81 -8.87 5.48
C GLY A 369 14.42 -10.12 4.88
N GLY A 370 14.04 -10.42 3.64
CA GLY A 370 14.57 -11.55 2.88
C GLY A 370 14.14 -11.51 1.42
N TYR A 371 14.60 -12.48 0.65
CA TYR A 371 14.18 -12.60 -0.74
C TYR A 371 12.75 -13.13 -0.83
N ASP A 372 11.92 -12.41 -1.56
CA ASP A 372 10.55 -12.78 -1.87
C ASP A 372 10.47 -13.32 -3.32
N PRO A 373 10.15 -14.61 -3.49
CA PRO A 373 10.08 -15.22 -4.81
C PRO A 373 8.87 -14.79 -5.64
N ILE A 374 7.80 -14.28 -5.02
CA ILE A 374 6.61 -13.77 -5.73
C ILE A 374 6.98 -12.48 -6.46
N MET A 375 7.84 -11.69 -5.83
CA MET A 375 8.25 -10.36 -6.30
C MET A 375 9.53 -10.38 -7.10
N ALA A 376 10.28 -11.47 -6.99
CA ALA A 376 11.68 -11.54 -7.40
C ALA A 376 12.49 -10.35 -6.82
N GLY A 377 12.30 -10.06 -5.54
CA GLY A 377 12.83 -8.88 -4.88
C GLY A 377 12.92 -9.02 -3.37
N THR A 378 13.20 -7.92 -2.67
CA THR A 378 13.20 -7.91 -1.20
C THR A 378 11.75 -7.92 -0.71
N GLY A 379 11.47 -8.75 0.29
CA GLY A 379 10.25 -8.70 1.10
C GLY A 379 10.60 -8.60 2.59
N GLY A 380 9.58 -8.55 3.43
CA GLY A 380 9.73 -8.38 4.87
C GLY A 380 8.99 -7.15 5.36
N GLY A 381 9.37 -6.67 6.54
CA GLY A 381 8.76 -5.52 7.18
C GLY A 381 8.93 -5.57 8.70
N CYS A 382 8.22 -4.66 9.36
CA CYS A 382 8.22 -4.51 10.80
C CYS A 382 7.42 -5.66 11.42
N ALA A 383 8.02 -6.44 12.33
CA ALA A 383 7.32 -7.54 12.97
C ALA A 383 6.20 -7.05 13.90
N MET A 384 5.21 -7.91 14.12
CA MET A 384 4.05 -7.63 14.98
C MET A 384 3.86 -8.66 16.11
N GLY A 385 2.94 -8.37 17.02
CA GLY A 385 2.47 -9.28 18.06
C GLY A 385 1.92 -10.59 17.47
N SER A 386 2.01 -11.68 18.24
CA SER A 386 1.62 -13.02 17.78
C SER A 386 0.11 -13.21 17.66
N ASP A 387 -0.66 -12.62 18.56
CA ASP A 387 -2.10 -12.90 18.73
C ASP A 387 -2.99 -11.68 18.47
N SER A 388 -2.41 -10.49 18.58
CA SER A 388 -3.06 -9.21 18.31
C SER A 388 -2.00 -8.14 18.04
N GLU A 389 -2.39 -7.10 17.32
CA GLU A 389 -1.56 -5.92 17.10
C GLU A 389 -2.44 -4.67 16.93
N THR A 390 -1.97 -3.56 17.48
CA THR A 390 -2.53 -2.23 17.21
C THR A 390 -1.41 -1.33 16.71
N VAL A 391 -1.40 -1.05 15.40
CA VAL A 391 -0.41 -0.17 14.79
C VAL A 391 -0.89 1.27 14.85
N LYS A 392 -0.09 2.17 15.39
CA LYS A 392 -0.35 3.62 15.33
C LYS A 392 0.32 4.19 14.11
N VAL A 393 -0.46 4.68 13.16
CA VAL A 393 0.00 5.26 11.90
C VAL A 393 -0.27 6.75 11.91
N VAL A 394 0.75 7.55 11.67
CA VAL A 394 0.66 9.02 11.63
C VAL A 394 1.10 9.51 10.25
N PHE A 395 0.26 10.32 9.61
CA PHE A 395 0.56 11.06 8.39
C PHE A 395 0.94 12.49 8.77
N SER A 396 2.07 13.00 8.30
CA SER A 396 2.64 14.29 8.74
C SER A 396 3.25 15.10 7.62
#